data_AF-A0AAU3RFM4-F1
#
_entry.id   AF-A0AAU3RFM4-F1
#
_cell.length_a   1.000
_cell.length_b   1.000
_cell.length_c   1.000
_cell.angle_alpha   90.00
_cell.angle_beta   90.00
_cell.angle_gamma   90.00
#
_symmetry.space_group_name_H-M   'P 1'
#
loop_
_entity.id
_entity.type
_entity.pdbx_description
1 polymer ?
#
loop_
_entity_poly.entity_id
_entity_poly.type
_entity_poly.pdbx_seq_one_letter_code
_entity_poly.pdbx_strand_id
1 'polypeptide(L)'
;MATVDDVRRLAMGLPRTEEHLIRDRVKFRIGKIVYLALSRDESELGFAFPKEERAALVAAEPQKFFLPRTSDLRFHWVEARLAALDEGELTELVTEAWRMVVPAKVARAHLDPPAAPPLPPAPSLAELRASAEVFNGFAGVDRSWQALREETGGALDLSLAAHRSALHRWLNSWGCRIRYPREGEPDAFGAGLAAWWGRHALAHAPLARLTPREISRFAAAYEELAALPIGRRSLGPTAAAKALYALRPDSVMPWDAAIAVRLHGVRDGAAFARHLELGRSWARTALEEGGGLDEAALCAEIGRPGVSLAKILDEHLYVTITHAA
;
A
#
# COMPACT_ATOMS: atom_id res chain seq x y z
N MET A 1 24.17 1.91 17.78
CA MET A 1 25.45 2.64 17.75
C MET A 1 25.84 2.79 16.30
N ALA A 2 25.78 4.00 15.80
CA ALA A 2 26.18 4.31 14.43
C ALA A 2 27.71 4.38 14.31
N THR A 3 28.20 4.16 13.09
CA THR A 3 29.63 4.21 12.73
C THR A 3 29.88 5.19 11.58
N VAL A 4 31.15 5.53 11.35
CA VAL A 4 31.55 6.35 10.20
C VAL A 4 31.14 5.71 8.88
N ASP A 5 31.21 4.39 8.79
CA ASP A 5 30.80 3.67 7.58
C ASP A 5 29.30 3.75 7.35
N ASP A 6 28.48 3.83 8.41
CA ASP A 6 27.04 4.10 8.27
C ASP A 6 26.80 5.52 7.74
N VAL A 7 27.52 6.52 8.27
CA VAL A 7 27.44 7.91 7.79
C VAL A 7 27.81 7.97 6.30
N ARG A 8 28.93 7.34 5.93
CA ARG A 8 29.41 7.30 4.54
C ARG A 8 28.42 6.58 3.64
N ARG A 9 27.91 5.41 4.05
CA ARG A 9 26.91 4.63 3.31
C ARG A 9 25.68 5.46 3.02
N LEU A 10 25.14 6.14 4.03
CA LEU A 10 23.94 6.97 3.90
C LEU A 10 24.22 8.21 3.04
N ALA A 11 25.23 9.00 3.37
CA ALA A 11 25.53 10.26 2.70
C ALA A 11 25.86 10.06 1.21
N MET A 12 26.65 9.02 0.87
CA MET A 12 27.02 8.72 -0.51
C MET A 12 25.88 8.12 -1.34
N GLY A 13 24.82 7.62 -0.69
CA GLY A 13 23.57 7.24 -1.36
C GLY A 13 22.72 8.44 -1.78
N LEU A 14 22.96 9.62 -1.21
CA LEU A 14 22.19 10.83 -1.48
C LEU A 14 22.71 11.57 -2.73
N PRO A 15 21.83 11.97 -3.67
CA PRO A 15 22.23 12.64 -4.89
C PRO A 15 23.08 13.89 -4.64
N ARG A 16 24.14 14.04 -5.45
CA ARG A 16 25.05 15.20 -5.45
C ARG A 16 25.93 15.36 -4.21
N THR A 17 25.96 14.37 -3.32
CA THR A 17 26.92 14.33 -2.23
C THR A 17 28.32 14.04 -2.77
N GLU A 18 29.30 14.81 -2.30
CA GLU A 18 30.72 14.52 -2.46
C GLU A 18 31.38 14.42 -1.07
N GLU A 19 32.26 13.43 -0.90
CA GLU A 19 33.13 13.29 0.28
C GLU A 19 34.45 14.04 0.07
N HIS A 20 34.87 14.81 1.06
CA HIS A 20 36.11 15.60 1.04
C HIS A 20 36.84 15.50 2.38
N LEU A 21 38.16 15.28 2.33
CA LEU A 21 39.02 15.35 3.50
C LEU A 21 39.64 16.75 3.63
N ILE A 22 39.26 17.49 4.67
CA ILE A 22 39.75 18.86 4.89
C ILE A 22 40.27 19.00 6.32
N ARG A 23 41.59 19.21 6.48
CA ARG A 23 42.26 19.35 7.79
C ARG A 23 41.97 18.16 8.72
N ASP A 24 42.08 16.96 8.16
CA ASP A 24 41.83 15.66 8.81
C ASP A 24 40.40 15.48 9.32
N ARG A 25 39.43 16.11 8.63
CA ARG A 25 38.00 15.92 8.88
C ARG A 25 37.32 15.47 7.61
N VAL A 26 36.57 14.38 7.69
CA VAL A 26 35.71 13.91 6.61
C VAL A 26 34.49 14.83 6.55
N LYS A 27 34.20 15.37 5.37
CA LYS A 27 33.08 16.28 5.12
C LYS A 27 32.27 15.81 3.94
N PHE A 28 30.96 15.93 4.05
CA PHE A 28 30.03 15.66 2.96
C PHE A 28 29.39 16.97 2.51
N ARG A 29 29.41 17.22 1.21
CA ARG A 29 28.98 18.50 0.64
C ARG A 29 28.19 18.35 -0.64
N ILE A 30 27.38 19.36 -0.96
CA ILE A 30 26.76 19.57 -2.27
C ILE A 30 27.37 20.84 -2.86
N GLY A 31 28.19 20.70 -3.90
CA GLY A 31 28.96 21.80 -4.47
C GLY A 31 29.86 22.45 -3.42
N LYS A 32 29.51 23.65 -2.94
CA LYS A 32 30.27 24.38 -1.91
C LYS A 32 29.67 24.31 -0.51
N ILE A 33 28.50 23.69 -0.35
CA ILE A 33 27.76 23.66 0.92
C ILE A 33 28.07 22.36 1.65
N VAL A 34 28.74 22.45 2.79
CA VAL A 34 28.95 21.32 3.70
C VAL A 34 27.68 21.11 4.52
N TYR A 35 27.17 19.87 4.55
CA TYR A 35 25.97 19.53 5.31
C TYR A 35 26.21 18.44 6.36
N LEU A 36 27.31 17.69 6.27
CA LEU A 36 27.80 16.81 7.33
C LEU A 36 29.32 16.97 7.49
N ALA A 37 29.82 16.81 8.72
CA ALA A 37 31.24 16.70 9.01
C ALA A 37 31.49 15.81 10.22
N LEU A 38 32.45 14.90 10.11
CA LEU A 38 32.94 14.12 11.24
C LEU A 38 34.05 14.87 11.99
N SER A 39 34.10 14.71 13.31
CA SER A 39 35.26 15.11 14.11
C SER A 39 36.52 14.36 13.68
N ARG A 40 37.69 14.83 14.13
CA ARG A 40 38.98 14.21 13.76
C ARG A 40 39.15 12.81 14.34
N ASP A 41 38.56 12.58 15.51
CA ASP A 41 38.53 11.28 16.18
C ASP A 41 37.28 10.47 15.80
N GLU A 42 36.50 10.97 14.82
CA GLU A 42 35.33 10.29 14.25
C GLU A 42 34.22 9.95 15.26
N SER A 43 34.26 10.55 16.45
CA SER A 43 33.30 10.31 17.53
C SER A 43 32.05 11.21 17.46
N GLU A 44 32.13 12.32 16.72
CA GLU A 44 31.09 13.33 16.62
C GLU A 44 30.69 13.56 15.16
N LEU A 45 29.39 13.72 14.93
CA LEU A 45 28.81 14.10 13.65
C LEU A 45 28.19 15.49 13.76
N GLY A 46 28.79 16.46 13.08
CA GLY A 46 28.14 17.74 12.80
C GLY A 46 27.24 17.63 11.58
N PHE A 47 26.05 18.24 11.65
CA PHE A 47 25.09 18.22 10.55
C PHE A 47 24.34 19.54 10.42
N ALA A 48 23.86 19.81 9.20
CA ALA A 48 23.04 20.97 8.91
C ALA A 48 21.72 20.90 9.68
N PHE A 49 21.38 21.98 10.39
CA PHE A 49 20.18 22.04 11.24
C PHE A 49 19.69 23.49 11.45
N PRO A 50 18.37 23.76 11.55
CA PRO A 50 17.85 25.10 11.78
C PRO A 50 18.39 25.73 13.08
N LYS A 51 18.76 27.02 13.04
CA LYS A 51 19.40 27.69 14.19
C LYS A 51 18.42 27.88 15.34
N GLU A 52 17.17 28.10 14.98
CA GLU A 52 16.05 28.41 15.83
C GLU A 52 15.67 27.18 16.68
N GLU A 53 15.93 25.98 16.15
CA GLU A 53 15.50 24.71 16.74
C GLU A 53 16.62 24.01 17.54
N ARG A 54 17.90 24.31 17.28
CA ARG A 54 19.02 23.58 17.90
C ARG A 54 19.01 23.58 19.43
N ALA A 55 18.55 24.67 20.04
CA ALA A 55 18.48 24.78 21.50
C ALA A 55 17.44 23.80 22.07
N ALA A 56 16.32 23.62 21.38
CA ALA A 56 15.30 22.67 21.76
C ALA A 56 15.76 21.22 21.56
N LEU A 57 16.42 20.92 20.43
CA LEU A 57 17.00 19.59 20.17
C LEU A 57 18.00 19.18 21.26
N VAL A 58 18.93 20.08 21.60
CA VAL A 58 19.93 19.84 22.66
C VAL A 58 19.28 19.72 24.03
N ALA A 59 18.25 20.51 24.34
CA ALA A 59 17.55 20.42 25.61
C ALA A 59 16.75 19.10 25.76
N ALA A 60 16.19 18.59 24.66
CA ALA A 60 15.42 17.35 24.66
C ALA A 60 16.31 16.12 24.87
N GLU A 61 17.47 16.08 24.20
CA GLU A 61 18.35 14.91 24.14
C GLU A 61 19.84 15.32 24.37
N PRO A 62 20.19 15.91 25.53
CA PRO A 62 21.52 16.49 25.78
C PRO A 62 22.67 15.45 25.81
N GLN A 63 22.32 14.18 26.01
CA GLN A 63 23.27 13.07 25.94
C GLN A 63 23.68 12.77 24.49
N LYS A 64 22.82 13.07 23.52
CA LYS A 64 23.07 12.85 22.08
C LYS A 64 23.60 14.12 21.43
N PHE A 65 22.93 15.25 21.62
CA PHE A 65 23.18 16.48 20.87
C PHE A 65 23.86 17.55 21.72
N PHE A 66 24.67 18.38 21.07
CA PHE A 66 25.31 19.53 21.67
C PHE A 66 25.55 20.65 20.66
N LEU A 67 25.75 21.86 21.18
CA LEU A 67 26.04 23.01 20.34
C LEU A 67 27.48 22.95 19.82
N PRO A 68 27.72 23.36 18.56
CA PRO A 68 29.07 23.47 18.05
C PRO A 68 29.80 24.62 18.76
N ARG A 69 31.13 24.68 18.58
CA ARG A 69 31.95 25.78 19.10
C ARG A 69 31.40 27.16 18.69
N THR A 70 31.69 28.18 19.50
CA THR A 70 31.15 29.54 19.36
C THR A 70 31.30 30.12 17.95
N SER A 71 32.42 29.89 17.26
CA SER A 71 32.65 30.39 15.90
C SER A 71 31.70 29.81 14.86
N ASP A 72 31.16 28.61 15.11
CA ASP A 72 30.34 27.85 14.17
C ASP A 72 28.83 28.05 14.46
N LEU A 73 28.46 28.68 15.59
CA LEU A 73 27.08 29.06 15.92
C LEU A 73 26.43 30.00 14.90
N ARG A 74 27.22 30.65 14.04
CA ARG A 74 26.74 31.48 12.93
C ARG A 74 26.16 30.67 11.76
N PHE A 75 26.34 29.36 11.72
CA PHE A 75 25.84 28.47 10.67
C PHE A 75 24.57 27.74 11.13
N HIS A 76 23.84 27.17 10.16
CA HIS A 76 22.75 26.23 10.41
C HIS A 76 23.36 24.87 10.73
N TRP A 77 23.76 24.66 11.99
CA TRP A 77 24.62 23.54 12.39
C TRP A 77 24.38 23.13 13.84
N VAL A 78 24.43 21.82 14.09
CA VAL A 78 24.43 21.19 15.41
C VAL A 78 25.31 19.93 15.38
N GLU A 79 25.75 19.44 16.53
CA GLU A 79 26.63 18.27 16.63
C GLU A 79 25.98 17.16 17.48
N ALA A 80 26.25 15.91 17.12
CA ALA A 80 25.78 14.72 17.82
C ALA A 80 26.93 13.77 18.14
N ARG A 81 26.84 13.06 19.27
CA ARG A 81 27.73 11.96 19.63
C ARG A 81 27.32 10.73 18.82
N LEU A 82 28.17 10.29 17.91
CA LEU A 82 27.84 9.21 16.97
C LEU A 82 27.49 7.90 17.69
N ALA A 83 28.18 7.64 18.80
CA ALA A 83 27.95 6.45 19.62
C ALA A 83 26.54 6.38 20.24
N ALA A 84 25.86 7.52 20.37
CA ALA A 84 24.54 7.61 21.00
C ALA A 84 23.38 7.50 19.99
N LEU A 85 23.68 7.36 18.70
CA LEU A 85 22.68 7.23 17.62
C LEU A 85 22.46 5.75 17.23
N ASP A 86 21.22 5.42 16.91
CA ASP A 86 20.88 4.20 16.15
C ASP A 86 20.82 4.45 14.63
N GLU A 87 20.59 3.38 13.85
CA GLU A 87 20.57 3.46 12.38
C GLU A 87 19.39 4.28 11.85
N GLY A 88 18.22 4.20 12.51
CA GLY A 88 17.04 4.96 12.11
C GLY A 88 17.24 6.45 12.35
N GLU A 89 17.73 6.81 13.54
CA GLU A 89 18.07 8.19 13.90
C GLU A 89 19.15 8.75 12.96
N LEU A 90 20.22 7.99 12.69
CA LEU A 90 21.26 8.45 11.78
C LEU A 90 20.71 8.69 10.37
N THR A 91 19.85 7.78 9.88
CA THR A 91 19.23 7.91 8.56
C THR A 91 18.39 9.18 8.47
N GLU A 92 17.59 9.47 9.49
CA GLU A 92 16.77 10.69 9.55
C GLU A 92 17.64 11.95 9.55
N LEU A 93 18.64 12.02 10.42
CA LEU A 93 19.53 13.19 10.54
C LEU A 93 20.29 13.47 9.24
N VAL A 94 20.87 12.43 8.62
CA VAL A 94 21.62 12.55 7.36
C VAL A 94 20.70 13.00 6.22
N THR A 95 19.49 12.44 6.15
CA THR A 95 18.51 12.74 5.10
C THR A 95 17.96 14.16 5.22
N GLU A 96 17.59 14.61 6.43
CA GLU A 96 17.04 15.94 6.64
C GLU A 96 18.12 17.03 6.52
N ALA A 97 19.35 16.78 7.00
CA ALA A 97 20.48 17.69 6.76
C ALA A 97 20.78 17.87 5.27
N TRP A 98 20.70 16.80 4.48
CA TRP A 98 20.83 16.86 3.02
C TRP A 98 19.68 17.62 2.35
N ARG A 99 18.44 17.37 2.81
CA ARG A 99 17.23 18.04 2.30
C ARG A 99 17.28 19.56 2.49
N MET A 100 17.91 20.04 3.56
CA MET A 100 18.13 21.46 3.81
C MET A 100 19.02 22.14 2.75
N VAL A 101 19.92 21.40 2.09
CA VAL A 101 20.96 21.98 1.24
C VAL A 101 20.80 21.68 -0.25
N VAL A 102 19.91 20.76 -0.61
CA VAL A 102 19.64 20.36 -2.00
C VAL A 102 18.41 21.10 -2.56
N PRO A 103 18.30 21.36 -3.87
CA PRO A 103 17.07 21.91 -4.44
C PRO A 103 15.86 21.00 -4.17
N ALA A 104 14.71 21.59 -3.83
CA ALA A 104 13.49 20.84 -3.47
C ALA A 104 13.08 19.78 -4.51
N LYS A 105 13.30 20.03 -5.81
CA LYS A 105 13.02 19.06 -6.89
C LYS A 105 13.87 17.79 -6.76
N VAL A 106 15.12 17.91 -6.31
CA VAL A 106 16.03 16.78 -6.14
C VAL A 106 15.64 15.97 -4.90
N ALA A 107 15.33 16.64 -3.79
CA ALA A 107 14.80 16.00 -2.60
C ALA A 107 13.55 15.19 -2.92
N ARG A 108 12.56 15.82 -3.58
CA ARG A 108 11.33 15.18 -4.00
C ARG A 108 11.58 13.96 -4.89
N ALA A 109 12.44 14.07 -5.91
CA ALA A 109 12.71 12.96 -6.81
C ALA A 109 13.43 11.76 -6.17
N HIS A 110 14.12 11.97 -5.04
CA HIS A 110 14.87 10.92 -4.35
C HIS A 110 14.12 10.32 -3.15
N LEU A 111 13.34 11.15 -2.45
CA LEU A 111 12.59 10.76 -1.25
C LEU A 111 11.17 10.31 -1.56
N ASP A 112 10.56 10.84 -2.62
CA ASP A 112 9.28 10.30 -3.07
C ASP A 112 9.55 8.92 -3.69
N PRO A 113 8.72 7.91 -3.39
CA PRO A 113 8.76 6.67 -4.15
C PRO A 113 8.64 7.01 -5.65
N PRO A 114 9.31 6.26 -6.55
CA PRO A 114 9.20 6.50 -7.98
C PRO A 114 7.71 6.59 -8.33
N ALA A 115 7.34 7.61 -9.11
CA ALA A 115 5.97 7.76 -9.58
C ALA A 115 5.52 6.41 -10.15
N ALA A 116 4.43 5.86 -9.62
CA ALA A 116 3.86 4.62 -10.15
C ALA A 116 3.71 4.79 -11.67
N PRO A 117 4.02 3.75 -12.47
CA PRO A 117 3.81 3.81 -13.91
C PRO A 117 2.39 4.31 -14.19
N PRO A 118 2.17 5.12 -15.25
CA PRO A 118 0.84 5.60 -15.57
C PRO A 118 -0.12 4.42 -15.62
N LEU A 119 -1.29 4.57 -15.00
CA LEU A 119 -2.31 3.53 -15.00
C LEU A 119 -2.66 3.17 -16.46
N PRO A 120 -2.88 1.88 -16.75
CA PRO A 120 -3.30 1.47 -18.07
C PRO A 120 -4.63 2.16 -18.47
N PRO A 121 -4.87 2.38 -19.77
CA PRO A 121 -6.17 2.83 -20.24
C PRO A 121 -7.25 1.80 -19.91
N ALA A 122 -8.53 2.20 -20.01
CA ALA A 122 -9.64 1.25 -19.90
C ALA A 122 -9.53 0.19 -21.01
N PRO A 123 -9.72 -1.10 -20.69
CA PRO A 123 -9.77 -2.14 -21.72
C PRO A 123 -11.02 -1.96 -22.59
N SER A 124 -10.83 -2.12 -23.90
CA SER A 124 -11.94 -2.23 -24.86
C SER A 124 -12.77 -3.49 -24.63
N LEU A 125 -13.99 -3.53 -25.15
CA LEU A 125 -14.82 -4.75 -25.09
C LEU A 125 -14.15 -5.94 -25.79
N ALA A 126 -13.33 -5.70 -26.82
CA ALA A 126 -12.56 -6.74 -27.48
C ALA A 126 -11.49 -7.36 -26.54
N GLU A 127 -10.77 -6.53 -25.78
CA GLU A 127 -9.78 -7.00 -24.79
C GLU A 127 -10.44 -7.72 -23.61
N LEU A 128 -11.62 -7.26 -23.17
CA LEU A 128 -12.39 -7.95 -22.15
C LEU A 128 -12.87 -9.32 -22.63
N ARG A 129 -13.36 -9.45 -23.88
CA ARG A 129 -13.73 -10.75 -24.48
C ARG A 129 -12.53 -11.70 -24.56
N ALA A 130 -11.38 -11.21 -25.01
CA ALA A 130 -10.16 -12.01 -25.09
C ALA A 130 -9.70 -12.50 -23.70
N SER A 131 -9.76 -11.62 -22.69
CA SER A 131 -9.41 -11.98 -21.32
C SER A 131 -10.40 -12.98 -20.71
N ALA A 132 -11.70 -12.81 -21.00
CA ALA A 132 -12.74 -13.74 -20.59
C ALA A 132 -12.53 -15.14 -21.19
N GLU A 133 -12.15 -15.23 -22.47
CA GLU A 133 -11.83 -16.50 -23.12
C GLU A 133 -10.68 -17.24 -22.42
N VAL A 134 -9.58 -16.53 -22.12
CA VAL A 134 -8.45 -17.10 -21.37
C VAL A 134 -8.88 -17.53 -19.97
N PHE A 135 -9.60 -16.67 -19.24
CA PHE A 135 -10.00 -16.94 -17.87
C PHE A 135 -10.97 -18.13 -17.77
N ASN A 136 -11.89 -18.27 -18.73
CA ASN A 136 -12.78 -19.42 -18.85
C ASN A 136 -12.04 -20.75 -19.06
N GLY A 137 -10.82 -20.71 -19.60
CA GLY A 137 -9.97 -21.88 -19.76
C GLY A 137 -9.36 -22.41 -18.45
N PHE A 138 -9.41 -21.65 -17.35
CA PHE A 138 -8.85 -22.10 -16.08
C PHE A 138 -9.67 -23.23 -15.44
N ALA A 139 -8.98 -24.26 -14.97
CA ALA A 139 -9.61 -25.43 -14.37
C ALA A 139 -10.42 -25.06 -13.13
N GLY A 140 -11.72 -25.37 -13.16
CA GLY A 140 -12.62 -25.11 -12.03
C GLY A 140 -12.97 -23.63 -11.83
N VAL A 141 -12.85 -22.82 -12.89
CA VAL A 141 -13.33 -21.43 -12.91
C VAL A 141 -14.74 -21.34 -12.32
N ASP A 142 -14.96 -20.33 -11.49
CA ASP A 142 -16.21 -20.04 -10.78
C ASP A 142 -16.77 -21.11 -9.85
N ARG A 143 -16.22 -22.34 -9.79
CA ARG A 143 -16.76 -23.43 -8.95
C ARG A 143 -16.86 -23.05 -7.48
N SER A 144 -15.79 -22.50 -6.92
CA SER A 144 -15.77 -22.09 -5.51
C SER A 144 -16.72 -20.90 -5.25
N TRP A 145 -16.85 -20.00 -6.23
CA TRP A 145 -17.75 -18.87 -6.18
C TRP A 145 -19.22 -19.29 -6.20
N GLN A 146 -19.59 -20.19 -7.11
CA GLN A 146 -20.93 -20.76 -7.21
C GLN A 146 -21.32 -21.49 -5.92
N ALA A 147 -20.42 -22.31 -5.37
CA ALA A 147 -20.64 -23.00 -4.09
C ALA A 147 -20.89 -22.02 -2.94
N LEU A 148 -20.12 -20.92 -2.85
CA LEU A 148 -20.35 -19.88 -1.85
C LEU A 148 -21.72 -19.21 -2.03
N ARG A 149 -22.11 -18.92 -3.27
CA ARG A 149 -23.41 -18.30 -3.56
C ARG A 149 -24.57 -19.22 -3.21
N GLU A 150 -24.47 -20.50 -3.54
CA GLU A 150 -25.49 -21.49 -3.23
C GLU A 150 -25.67 -21.64 -1.71
N GLU A 151 -24.56 -21.77 -0.96
CA GLU A 151 -24.60 -21.91 0.50
C GLU A 151 -25.17 -20.67 1.20
N THR A 152 -25.01 -19.48 0.62
CA THR A 152 -25.42 -18.21 1.23
C THR A 152 -26.72 -17.64 0.64
N GLY A 153 -27.40 -18.37 -0.23
CA GLY A 153 -28.60 -17.88 -0.92
C GLY A 153 -28.34 -16.65 -1.81
N GLY A 154 -27.10 -16.49 -2.28
CA GLY A 154 -26.66 -15.41 -3.16
C GLY A 154 -26.33 -14.09 -2.47
N ALA A 155 -26.53 -13.99 -1.15
CA ALA A 155 -26.28 -12.78 -0.36
C ALA A 155 -25.57 -13.13 0.96
N LEU A 156 -24.25 -12.95 0.98
CA LEU A 156 -23.43 -13.20 2.16
C LEU A 156 -23.77 -12.22 3.30
N ASP A 157 -24.11 -12.76 4.46
CA ASP A 157 -24.41 -12.03 5.69
C ASP A 157 -23.55 -12.54 6.84
N LEU A 158 -22.59 -11.72 7.29
CA LEU A 158 -21.64 -12.11 8.34
C LEU A 158 -22.24 -12.04 9.75
N SER A 159 -23.50 -11.63 9.91
CA SER A 159 -24.23 -11.84 11.16
C SER A 159 -24.42 -13.34 11.45
N LEU A 160 -24.52 -14.17 10.39
CA LEU A 160 -24.77 -15.59 10.46
C LEU A 160 -23.47 -16.41 10.54
N ALA A 161 -23.37 -17.31 11.52
CA ALA A 161 -22.17 -18.14 11.73
C ALA A 161 -21.86 -19.07 10.54
N ALA A 162 -22.91 -19.63 9.92
CA ALA A 162 -22.78 -20.48 8.73
C ALA A 162 -22.13 -19.71 7.57
N HIS A 163 -22.58 -18.48 7.31
CA HIS A 163 -22.04 -17.62 6.26
C HIS A 163 -20.57 -17.24 6.51
N ARG A 164 -20.19 -16.96 7.76
CA ARG A 164 -18.78 -16.72 8.11
C ARG A 164 -17.91 -17.95 7.85
N SER A 165 -18.43 -19.14 8.16
CA SER A 165 -17.75 -20.40 7.88
C SER A 165 -17.61 -20.65 6.37
N ALA A 166 -18.65 -20.33 5.59
CA ALA A 166 -18.63 -20.40 4.13
C ALA A 166 -17.58 -19.45 3.53
N LEU A 167 -17.55 -18.18 3.98
CA LEU A 167 -16.55 -17.20 3.57
C LEU A 167 -15.13 -17.67 3.90
N HIS A 168 -14.90 -18.24 5.08
CA HIS A 168 -13.59 -18.77 5.47
C HIS A 168 -13.13 -19.88 4.53
N ARG A 169 -13.99 -20.86 4.22
CA ARG A 169 -13.67 -21.93 3.26
C ARG A 169 -13.37 -21.37 1.87
N TRP A 170 -14.17 -20.41 1.41
CA TRP A 170 -13.95 -19.75 0.14
C TRP A 170 -12.60 -19.01 0.12
N LEU A 171 -12.30 -18.15 1.09
CA LEU A 171 -11.00 -17.46 1.15
C LEU A 171 -9.81 -18.44 1.11
N ASN A 172 -9.94 -19.59 1.78
CA ASN A 172 -8.90 -20.62 1.77
C ASN A 172 -8.78 -21.37 0.45
N SER A 173 -9.88 -21.58 -0.31
CA SER A 173 -9.79 -22.14 -1.66
C SER A 173 -9.03 -21.22 -2.62
N TRP A 174 -8.92 -19.92 -2.29
CA TRP A 174 -8.14 -18.91 -3.01
C TRP A 174 -6.77 -18.61 -2.38
N GLY A 175 -6.27 -19.49 -1.50
CA GLY A 175 -4.90 -19.45 -0.99
C GLY A 175 -4.65 -18.51 0.21
N CYS A 176 -5.68 -17.99 0.89
CA CYS A 176 -5.50 -17.07 2.03
C CYS A 176 -4.96 -17.75 3.32
N ARG A 177 -4.92 -19.08 3.38
CA ARG A 177 -4.32 -19.92 4.45
C ARG A 177 -4.69 -19.48 5.88
N ILE A 178 -5.96 -19.16 6.10
CA ILE A 178 -6.53 -18.80 7.40
C ILE A 178 -6.80 -20.11 8.16
N ARG A 179 -6.26 -20.24 9.37
CA ARG A 179 -6.39 -21.47 10.18
C ARG A 179 -7.86 -21.71 10.56
N TYR A 180 -8.36 -22.92 10.39
CA TYR A 180 -9.65 -23.35 10.93
C TYR A 180 -9.59 -23.55 12.44
N PRO A 181 -10.64 -23.15 13.20
CA PRO A 181 -10.73 -23.49 14.62
C PRO A 181 -10.80 -25.02 14.78
N ARG A 182 -10.13 -25.55 15.81
CA ARG A 182 -10.27 -26.96 16.20
C ARG A 182 -11.59 -27.16 16.96
N GLU A 183 -12.01 -28.41 17.09
CA GLU A 183 -13.13 -28.76 17.96
C GLU A 183 -12.90 -28.24 19.39
N GLY A 184 -13.90 -27.51 19.91
CA GLY A 184 -13.82 -26.84 21.21
C GLY A 184 -13.02 -25.53 21.27
N GLU A 185 -12.37 -25.11 20.17
CA GLU A 185 -11.66 -23.83 20.10
C GLU A 185 -12.60 -22.69 19.67
N PRO A 186 -12.50 -21.49 20.28
CA PRO A 186 -13.26 -20.34 19.81
C PRO A 186 -12.94 -19.96 18.36
N ASP A 187 -13.96 -19.69 17.56
CA ASP A 187 -13.81 -19.12 16.21
C ASP A 187 -13.52 -17.61 16.29
N ALA A 188 -12.28 -17.26 16.60
CA ALA A 188 -11.85 -15.87 16.72
C ALA A 188 -11.98 -15.10 15.39
N PHE A 189 -11.75 -15.77 14.25
CA PHE A 189 -11.88 -15.13 12.94
C PHE A 189 -13.34 -14.81 12.63
N GLY A 190 -14.25 -15.77 12.82
CA GLY A 190 -15.67 -15.53 12.65
C GLY A 190 -16.21 -14.49 13.63
N ALA A 191 -15.80 -14.51 14.90
CA ALA A 191 -16.20 -13.48 15.86
C ALA A 191 -15.72 -12.08 15.43
N GLY A 192 -14.48 -11.99 14.95
CA GLY A 192 -13.92 -10.76 14.39
C GLY A 192 -14.68 -10.24 13.17
N LEU A 193 -15.03 -11.13 12.24
CA LEU A 193 -15.85 -10.80 11.07
C LEU A 193 -17.23 -10.29 11.45
N ALA A 194 -17.90 -10.92 12.43
CA ALA A 194 -19.21 -10.49 12.91
C ALA A 194 -19.16 -9.08 13.55
N ALA A 195 -18.14 -8.83 14.38
CA ALA A 195 -17.95 -7.54 15.01
C ALA A 195 -17.60 -6.43 14.00
N TRP A 196 -16.77 -6.75 13.00
CA TRP A 196 -16.48 -5.85 11.88
C TRP A 196 -17.74 -5.55 11.08
N TRP A 197 -18.52 -6.57 10.72
CA TRP A 197 -19.74 -6.44 9.94
C TRP A 197 -20.76 -5.50 10.60
N GLY A 198 -20.94 -5.60 11.91
CA GLY A 198 -21.85 -4.75 12.66
C GLY A 198 -21.51 -3.25 12.65
N ARG A 199 -20.29 -2.86 12.26
CA ARG A 199 -19.86 -1.44 12.19
C ARG A 199 -19.92 -0.85 10.79
N HIS A 200 -20.05 -1.68 9.75
CA HIS A 200 -19.87 -1.26 8.36
C HIS A 200 -21.18 -1.36 7.57
N ALA A 201 -21.65 -0.21 7.07
CA ALA A 201 -22.79 -0.13 6.16
C ALA A 201 -22.30 0.04 4.71
N LEU A 202 -22.02 -1.09 4.06
CA LEU A 202 -21.50 -1.13 2.68
C LEU A 202 -22.64 -1.08 1.65
N ALA A 203 -22.48 -0.22 0.64
CA ALA A 203 -23.45 -0.03 -0.44
C ALA A 203 -23.70 -1.31 -1.25
N HIS A 204 -24.91 -1.43 -1.80
CA HIS A 204 -25.30 -2.49 -2.74
C HIS A 204 -25.62 -1.84 -4.08
N ALA A 205 -24.57 -1.48 -4.83
CA ALA A 205 -24.70 -0.87 -6.15
C ALA A 205 -23.57 -1.36 -7.07
N PRO A 206 -23.81 -1.48 -8.37
CA PRO A 206 -22.76 -1.82 -9.31
C PRO A 206 -21.59 -0.82 -9.25
N LEU A 207 -20.38 -1.31 -9.48
CA LEU A 207 -19.13 -0.53 -9.39
C LEU A 207 -19.19 0.79 -10.18
N ALA A 208 -19.76 0.75 -11.40
CA ALA A 208 -19.95 1.94 -12.25
C ALA A 208 -20.77 3.07 -11.58
N ARG A 209 -21.63 2.72 -10.62
CA ARG A 209 -22.56 3.65 -9.95
C ARG A 209 -22.10 4.08 -8.55
N LEU A 210 -20.99 3.56 -8.03
CA LEU A 210 -20.50 3.97 -6.73
C LEU A 210 -20.14 5.46 -6.70
N THR A 211 -20.57 6.15 -5.66
CA THR A 211 -20.18 7.53 -5.37
C THR A 211 -18.78 7.57 -4.74
N PRO A 212 -18.06 8.72 -4.79
CA PRO A 212 -16.78 8.86 -4.08
C PRO A 212 -16.89 8.54 -2.59
N ARG A 213 -18.00 8.94 -1.94
CA ARG A 213 -18.24 8.65 -0.52
C ARG A 213 -18.37 7.15 -0.24
N GLU A 214 -19.04 6.40 -1.11
CA GLU A 214 -19.16 4.94 -0.98
C GLU A 214 -17.82 4.26 -1.20
N ILE A 215 -17.03 4.70 -2.18
CA ILE A 215 -15.65 4.23 -2.39
C ILE A 215 -14.81 4.48 -1.12
N SER A 216 -14.87 5.66 -0.52
CA SER A 216 -14.16 5.94 0.74
C SER A 216 -14.60 5.04 1.89
N ARG A 217 -15.89 4.67 1.96
CA ARG A 217 -16.38 3.71 2.96
C ARG A 217 -15.84 2.31 2.71
N PHE A 218 -15.81 1.85 1.45
CA PHE A 218 -15.18 0.57 1.10
C PHE A 218 -13.69 0.56 1.46
N ALA A 219 -12.98 1.65 1.24
CA ALA A 219 -11.57 1.79 1.60
C ALA A 219 -11.32 1.72 3.11
N ALA A 220 -12.13 2.41 3.91
CA ALA A 220 -12.04 2.32 5.37
C ALA A 220 -12.38 0.91 5.88
N ALA A 221 -13.42 0.30 5.34
CA ALA A 221 -13.83 -1.07 5.68
C ALA A 221 -12.74 -2.08 5.29
N TYR A 222 -12.09 -1.88 4.14
CA TYR A 222 -10.94 -2.66 3.68
C TYR A 222 -9.75 -2.56 4.63
N GLU A 223 -9.36 -1.35 5.05
CA GLU A 223 -8.24 -1.12 5.96
C GLU A 223 -8.45 -1.88 7.29
N GLU A 224 -9.63 -1.71 7.89
CA GLU A 224 -10.00 -2.41 9.13
C GLU A 224 -10.03 -3.94 8.95
N LEU A 225 -10.57 -4.42 7.82
CA LEU A 225 -10.65 -5.85 7.54
C LEU A 225 -9.27 -6.47 7.30
N ALA A 226 -8.38 -5.76 6.60
CA ALA A 226 -7.00 -6.17 6.37
C ALA A 226 -6.21 -6.25 7.68
N ALA A 227 -6.51 -5.38 8.64
CA ALA A 227 -5.93 -5.37 9.98
C ALA A 227 -6.55 -6.41 10.93
N LEU A 228 -7.65 -7.09 10.54
CA LEU A 228 -8.36 -8.03 11.41
C LEU A 228 -7.43 -9.15 11.93
N PRO A 229 -7.30 -9.37 13.25
CA PRO A 229 -6.43 -10.40 13.80
C PRO A 229 -6.87 -11.83 13.43
N ILE A 230 -5.94 -12.65 12.97
CA ILE A 230 -6.10 -14.10 12.73
C ILE A 230 -4.96 -14.87 13.39
N GLY A 231 -4.95 -14.86 14.72
CA GLY A 231 -3.85 -15.41 15.53
C GLY A 231 -2.71 -14.42 15.68
N ARG A 232 -1.48 -14.80 15.30
CA ARG A 232 -0.28 -13.93 15.41
C ARG A 232 -0.09 -12.95 14.24
N ARG A 233 -0.97 -13.00 13.24
CA ARG A 233 -0.93 -12.15 12.04
C ARG A 233 -2.28 -11.50 11.81
N SER A 234 -2.34 -10.50 10.94
CA SER A 234 -3.61 -9.96 10.43
C SER A 234 -4.09 -10.74 9.21
N LEU A 235 -5.36 -10.55 8.85
CA LEU A 235 -6.00 -11.15 7.68
C LEU A 235 -5.24 -10.80 6.40
N GLY A 236 -4.82 -9.55 6.31
CA GLY A 236 -3.96 -9.01 5.27
C GLY A 236 -4.72 -8.49 4.03
N PRO A 237 -4.04 -7.68 3.21
CA PRO A 237 -4.61 -6.98 2.05
C PRO A 237 -5.42 -7.83 1.07
N THR A 238 -4.84 -8.92 0.56
CA THR A 238 -5.46 -9.73 -0.49
C THR A 238 -6.71 -10.46 0.00
N ALA A 239 -6.69 -10.96 1.24
CA ALA A 239 -7.84 -11.64 1.82
C ALA A 239 -8.98 -10.65 2.12
N ALA A 240 -8.66 -9.43 2.56
CA ALA A 240 -9.66 -8.38 2.78
C ALA A 240 -10.34 -7.95 1.47
N ALA A 241 -9.59 -7.74 0.38
CA ALA A 241 -10.18 -7.41 -0.92
C ALA A 241 -11.12 -8.51 -1.44
N LYS A 242 -10.70 -9.78 -1.34
CA LYS A 242 -11.52 -10.94 -1.72
C LYS A 242 -12.79 -11.03 -0.86
N ALA A 243 -12.68 -10.82 0.45
CA ALA A 243 -13.82 -10.86 1.35
C ALA A 243 -14.83 -9.75 1.04
N LEU A 244 -14.37 -8.53 0.73
CA LEU A 244 -15.24 -7.44 0.29
C LEU A 244 -15.93 -7.75 -1.04
N TYR A 245 -15.24 -8.37 -1.99
CA TYR A 245 -15.87 -8.88 -3.21
C TYR A 245 -16.96 -9.91 -2.90
N ALA A 246 -16.69 -10.90 -2.05
CA ALA A 246 -17.69 -11.89 -1.68
C ALA A 246 -18.94 -11.27 -1.02
N LEU A 247 -18.75 -10.19 -0.25
CA LEU A 247 -19.84 -9.43 0.37
C LEU A 247 -20.60 -8.56 -0.62
N ARG A 248 -19.90 -7.98 -1.60
CA ARG A 248 -20.43 -7.00 -2.55
C ARG A 248 -19.91 -7.26 -3.97
N PRO A 249 -20.36 -8.35 -4.60
CA PRO A 249 -19.79 -8.81 -5.87
C PRO A 249 -20.01 -7.83 -7.01
N ASP A 250 -21.07 -7.03 -6.97
CA ASP A 250 -21.36 -6.04 -8.00
C ASP A 250 -20.56 -4.74 -7.78
N SER A 251 -20.15 -4.45 -6.56
CA SER A 251 -19.55 -3.17 -6.17
C SER A 251 -18.02 -3.21 -6.15
N VAL A 252 -17.44 -4.33 -5.75
CA VAL A 252 -16.02 -4.41 -5.44
C VAL A 252 -15.30 -5.14 -6.57
N MET A 253 -14.39 -4.43 -7.24
CA MET A 253 -13.34 -5.06 -8.04
C MET A 253 -12.23 -5.48 -7.07
N PRO A 254 -12.06 -6.79 -6.79
CA PRO A 254 -10.98 -7.23 -5.90
C PRO A 254 -9.62 -7.07 -6.59
N TRP A 255 -8.56 -7.24 -5.81
CA TRP A 255 -7.19 -7.33 -6.31
C TRP A 255 -6.42 -8.46 -5.63
N ASP A 256 -5.32 -8.86 -6.24
CA ASP A 256 -4.26 -9.62 -5.58
C ASP A 256 -3.02 -8.75 -5.34
N ALA A 257 -1.96 -9.38 -4.80
CA ALA A 257 -0.73 -8.67 -4.51
C ALA A 257 -0.04 -8.11 -5.76
N ALA A 258 -0.06 -8.86 -6.87
CA ALA A 258 0.60 -8.45 -8.11
C ALA A 258 -0.14 -7.26 -8.74
N ILE A 259 -1.48 -7.33 -8.83
CA ILE A 259 -2.33 -6.24 -9.32
C ILE A 259 -2.11 -4.98 -8.48
N ALA A 260 -2.21 -5.09 -7.16
CA ALA A 260 -2.10 -3.93 -6.27
C ALA A 260 -0.71 -3.28 -6.34
N VAL A 261 0.37 -4.08 -6.33
CA VAL A 261 1.74 -3.57 -6.46
C VAL A 261 1.98 -2.95 -7.83
N ARG A 262 1.53 -3.60 -8.91
CA ARG A 262 1.74 -3.12 -10.28
C ARG A 262 1.04 -1.78 -10.55
N LEU A 263 -0.19 -1.63 -10.07
CA LEU A 263 -1.00 -0.45 -10.35
C LEU A 263 -0.79 0.68 -9.34
N HIS A 264 -0.52 0.35 -8.07
CA HIS A 264 -0.55 1.35 -6.98
C HIS A 264 0.71 1.40 -6.12
N GLY A 265 1.62 0.44 -6.26
CA GLY A 265 2.88 0.33 -5.49
C GLY A 265 2.70 -0.06 -4.02
N VAL A 266 1.53 0.21 -3.43
CA VAL A 266 1.16 -0.09 -2.04
C VAL A 266 -0.20 -0.78 -1.97
N ARG A 267 -0.55 -1.32 -0.79
CA ARG A 267 -1.76 -2.15 -0.59
C ARG A 267 -2.65 -1.67 0.57
N ASP A 268 -2.55 -0.39 0.88
CA ASP A 268 -3.37 0.29 1.89
C ASP A 268 -4.76 0.65 1.34
N GLY A 269 -5.62 1.19 2.20
CA GLY A 269 -6.97 1.61 1.88
C GLY A 269 -7.01 2.77 0.89
N ALA A 270 -6.01 3.66 0.89
CA ALA A 270 -5.93 4.73 -0.10
C ALA A 270 -5.69 4.17 -1.51
N ALA A 271 -4.82 3.18 -1.65
CA ALA A 271 -4.63 2.45 -2.90
C ALA A 271 -5.88 1.66 -3.29
N PHE A 272 -6.60 1.07 -2.33
CA PHE A 272 -7.84 0.35 -2.61
C PHE A 272 -8.94 1.30 -3.10
N ALA A 273 -9.04 2.51 -2.54
CA ALA A 273 -9.92 3.56 -3.05
C ALA A 273 -9.62 3.90 -4.51
N ARG A 274 -8.33 4.18 -4.83
CA ARG A 274 -7.88 4.47 -6.20
C ARG A 274 -8.16 3.30 -7.16
N HIS A 275 -8.06 2.06 -6.67
CA HIS A 275 -8.38 0.88 -7.46
C HIS A 275 -9.87 0.80 -7.81
N LEU A 276 -10.76 1.06 -6.85
CA LEU A 276 -12.20 1.12 -7.12
C LEU A 276 -12.57 2.33 -8.00
N GLU A 277 -11.87 3.46 -7.90
CA GLU A 277 -12.04 4.60 -8.80
C GLU A 277 -11.66 4.25 -10.24
N LEU A 278 -10.52 3.58 -10.42
CA LEU A 278 -10.08 3.05 -11.71
C LEU A 278 -11.11 2.08 -12.29
N GLY A 279 -11.53 1.07 -11.49
CA GLY A 279 -12.53 0.10 -11.91
C GLY A 279 -13.88 0.72 -12.24
N ARG A 280 -14.33 1.72 -11.47
CA ARG A 280 -15.54 2.49 -11.78
C ARG A 280 -15.41 3.23 -13.11
N SER A 281 -14.25 3.85 -13.37
CA SER A 281 -14.00 4.52 -14.65
C SER A 281 -14.07 3.53 -15.81
N TRP A 282 -13.40 2.38 -15.68
CA TRP A 282 -13.38 1.34 -16.71
C TRP A 282 -14.77 0.72 -16.93
N ALA A 283 -15.51 0.47 -15.85
CA ALA A 283 -16.87 -0.06 -15.94
C ALA A 283 -17.80 0.89 -16.70
N ARG A 284 -17.67 2.21 -16.49
CA ARG A 284 -18.42 3.21 -17.26
C ARG A 284 -18.04 3.22 -18.73
N THR A 285 -16.74 3.18 -19.04
CA THR A 285 -16.27 3.12 -20.44
C THR A 285 -16.80 1.87 -21.15
N ALA A 286 -16.77 0.70 -20.50
CA ALA A 286 -17.30 -0.53 -21.09
C ALA A 286 -18.82 -0.46 -21.32
N LEU A 287 -19.58 0.12 -20.37
CA LEU A 287 -21.03 0.33 -20.54
C LEU A 287 -21.36 1.32 -21.67
N GLU A 288 -20.56 2.38 -21.82
CA GLU A 288 -20.67 3.34 -22.92
C GLU A 288 -20.37 2.67 -24.27
N GLU A 289 -19.30 1.88 -24.38
CA GLU A 289 -18.95 1.11 -25.58
C GLU A 289 -20.02 0.06 -25.92
N GLY A 290 -20.67 -0.51 -24.90
CA GLY A 290 -21.77 -1.47 -25.05
C GLY A 290 -23.06 -0.89 -25.63
N GLY A 291 -23.13 0.41 -25.91
CA GLY A 291 -24.19 0.98 -26.77
C GLY A 291 -25.60 0.89 -26.21
N GLY A 292 -25.77 0.97 -24.87
CA GLY A 292 -27.07 0.97 -24.20
C GLY A 292 -27.51 -0.37 -23.62
N LEU A 293 -26.66 -1.40 -23.69
CA LEU A 293 -26.85 -2.62 -22.91
C LEU A 293 -26.80 -2.32 -21.41
N ASP A 294 -27.64 -3.00 -20.64
CA ASP A 294 -27.45 -3.07 -19.20
C ASP A 294 -26.22 -3.94 -18.86
N GLU A 295 -25.77 -3.86 -17.61
CA GLU A 295 -24.55 -4.56 -17.18
C GLU A 295 -24.63 -6.07 -17.38
N ALA A 296 -25.79 -6.69 -17.11
CA ALA A 296 -25.95 -8.14 -17.22
C ALA A 296 -25.87 -8.59 -18.68
N ALA A 297 -26.53 -7.87 -19.60
CA ALA A 297 -26.46 -8.14 -21.03
C ALA A 297 -25.04 -7.92 -21.58
N LEU A 298 -24.37 -6.86 -21.15
CA LEU A 298 -22.98 -6.61 -21.53
C LEU A 298 -22.03 -7.72 -21.06
N CYS A 299 -22.16 -8.16 -19.81
CA CYS A 299 -21.34 -9.26 -19.27
C CYS A 299 -21.57 -10.58 -20.04
N ALA A 300 -22.82 -10.85 -20.44
CA ALA A 300 -23.13 -11.99 -21.30
C ALA A 300 -22.48 -11.87 -22.69
N GLU A 301 -22.49 -10.68 -23.30
CA GLU A 301 -21.83 -10.42 -24.59
C GLU A 301 -20.29 -10.52 -24.51
N ILE A 302 -19.71 -10.17 -23.35
CA ILE A 302 -18.28 -10.38 -23.08
C ILE A 302 -17.93 -11.87 -22.95
N GLY A 303 -18.94 -12.74 -22.75
CA GLY A 303 -18.77 -14.19 -22.58
C GLY A 303 -18.69 -14.63 -21.12
N ARG A 304 -19.14 -13.78 -20.18
CA ARG A 304 -19.19 -14.05 -18.73
C ARG A 304 -20.59 -13.76 -18.16
N PRO A 305 -21.61 -14.56 -18.52
CA PRO A 305 -22.95 -14.38 -17.97
C PRO A 305 -22.99 -14.69 -16.47
N GLY A 306 -23.77 -13.92 -15.71
CA GLY A 306 -24.02 -14.17 -14.29
C GLY A 306 -22.90 -13.73 -13.33
N VAL A 307 -21.85 -13.07 -13.83
CA VAL A 307 -20.88 -12.34 -13.02
C VAL A 307 -20.98 -10.84 -13.31
N SER A 308 -20.55 -10.02 -12.34
CA SER A 308 -20.59 -8.56 -12.45
C SER A 308 -19.45 -8.04 -13.34
N LEU A 309 -19.62 -6.82 -13.85
CA LEU A 309 -18.54 -6.15 -14.58
C LEU A 309 -17.34 -5.88 -13.68
N ALA A 310 -17.56 -5.63 -12.38
CA ALA A 310 -16.50 -5.54 -11.38
C ALA A 310 -15.62 -6.80 -11.35
N LYS A 311 -16.23 -7.99 -11.49
CA LYS A 311 -15.50 -9.25 -11.55
C LYS A 311 -14.75 -9.41 -12.88
N ILE A 312 -15.38 -9.10 -14.00
CA ILE A 312 -14.73 -9.19 -15.33
C ILE A 312 -13.49 -8.29 -15.41
N LEU A 313 -13.54 -7.09 -14.85
CA LEU A 313 -12.38 -6.18 -14.81
C LEU A 313 -11.24 -6.73 -13.93
N ASP A 314 -11.55 -7.35 -12.78
CA ASP A 314 -10.56 -8.09 -11.98
C ASP A 314 -9.94 -9.25 -12.76
N GLU A 315 -10.74 -10.00 -13.52
CA GLU A 315 -10.25 -11.11 -14.34
C GLU A 315 -9.34 -10.65 -15.47
N HIS A 316 -9.68 -9.53 -16.12
CA HIS A 316 -8.81 -8.89 -17.09
C HIS A 316 -7.46 -8.51 -16.46
N LEU A 317 -7.46 -7.90 -15.28
CA LEU A 317 -6.24 -7.57 -14.55
C LEU A 317 -5.47 -8.83 -14.13
N TYR A 318 -6.17 -9.88 -13.70
CA TYR A 318 -5.54 -11.15 -13.36
C TYR A 318 -4.85 -11.77 -14.57
N VAL A 319 -5.51 -11.82 -15.73
CA VAL A 319 -4.92 -12.39 -16.97
C VAL A 319 -3.71 -11.57 -17.43
N THR A 320 -3.83 -10.23 -17.42
CA THR A 320 -2.81 -9.34 -18.00
C THR A 320 -1.66 -8.98 -17.06
N ILE A 321 -1.85 -9.08 -15.74
CA ILE A 321 -0.83 -8.74 -14.74
C ILE A 321 -0.37 -9.98 -13.99
N THR A 322 -1.28 -10.75 -13.39
CA THR A 322 -0.90 -11.83 -12.48
C THR A 322 -0.51 -13.11 -13.21
N HIS A 323 -1.25 -13.48 -14.24
CA HIS A 323 -1.00 -14.71 -15.01
C HIS A 323 0.09 -14.52 -16.07
N ALA A 324 0.25 -13.30 -16.60
CA ALA A 324 1.27 -12.97 -17.58
C ALA A 324 2.67 -12.71 -16.99
N ALA A 325 2.79 -12.64 -15.66
CA ALA A 325 4.05 -12.45 -14.93
C ALA A 325 4.72 -13.78 -14.59
#